data_AF-A0A2M8PU20-F1
#
_entry.id   AF-A0A2M8PU20-F1
#
_cell.length_a   1.000
_cell.length_b   1.000
_cell.length_c   1.000
_cell.angle_alpha   90.00
_cell.angle_beta   90.00
_cell.angle_gamma   90.00
#
_symmetry.space_group_name_H-M   'P 1'
#
loop_
_entity.id
_entity.type
_entity.pdbx_description
1 polymer ?
#
loop_
_entity_poly.entity_id
_entity_poly.type
_entity_poly.pdbx_seq_one_letter_code
_entity_poly.pdbx_strand_id
1 'polypeptide(L)'
;MYRLRKFWVGVVLLLSPFVVCGGILFGPIAYQQYRMWRFSRPFFNYPLPPQTDEIARNTSWGVLTGNGHYCDFMASRALVTNLSEDEIIAYYEEVGLPPLREDSQFATLWGTNGGVSVFVKFHEPIARWALTGRDQHL
;
A
#
# COMPACT_ATOMS: atom_id res chain seq x y z
N MET A 1 29.62 8.41 -41.10
CA MET A 1 28.28 8.37 -40.46
C MET A 1 27.63 6.98 -40.47
N TYR A 2 27.71 6.18 -41.55
CA TYR A 2 27.05 4.85 -41.64
C TYR A 2 27.51 3.79 -40.61
N ARG A 3 28.82 3.73 -40.28
CA ARG A 3 29.36 2.75 -39.32
C ARG A 3 28.91 3.00 -37.87
N LEU A 4 28.76 4.27 -37.48
CA LEU A 4 28.28 4.66 -36.16
C LEU A 4 26.82 4.26 -35.96
N ARG A 5 25.98 4.38 -37.00
CA ARG A 5 24.57 3.96 -36.94
C ARG A 5 24.42 2.44 -36.72
N LYS A 6 25.27 1.63 -37.35
CA LYS A 6 25.27 0.17 -37.17
C LYS A 6 25.67 -0.25 -35.75
N PHE A 7 26.63 0.47 -35.16
CA PHE A 7 27.06 0.22 -33.79
C PHE A 7 25.90 0.43 -32.79
N TRP A 8 25.18 1.55 -32.90
CA TRP A 8 24.02 1.82 -32.05
C TRP A 8 22.87 0.82 -32.24
N VAL A 9 22.60 0.39 -33.49
CA VAL A 9 21.60 -0.66 -33.75
C VAL A 9 21.99 -1.97 -33.06
N GLY A 10 23.26 -2.35 -33.11
CA GLY A 10 23.76 -3.54 -32.40
C GLY A 10 23.61 -3.43 -30.88
N VAL A 11 23.94 -2.27 -30.29
CA VAL A 11 23.79 -2.01 -28.85
C VAL A 11 22.32 -2.08 -28.42
N VAL A 12 21.41 -1.46 -29.16
CA VAL A 12 19.97 -1.50 -28.84
C VAL A 12 19.43 -2.92 -28.91
N LEU A 13 19.79 -3.69 -29.94
CA LEU A 13 19.37 -5.09 -30.05
C LEU A 13 19.92 -5.96 -28.91
N LEU A 14 21.16 -5.70 -28.48
CA LEU A 14 21.79 -6.43 -27.38
C LEU A 14 21.17 -6.09 -26.00
N LEU A 15 20.80 -4.83 -25.78
CA LEU A 15 20.21 -4.37 -24.51
C LEU A 15 18.69 -4.60 -24.43
N SER A 16 17.99 -4.64 -25.57
CA SER A 16 16.55 -4.85 -25.65
C SER A 16 16.02 -6.01 -24.79
N PRO A 17 16.58 -7.24 -24.85
CA PRO A 17 16.07 -8.34 -24.03
C PRO A 17 16.24 -8.09 -22.53
N PHE A 18 17.30 -7.42 -22.09
CA PHE A 18 17.50 -7.07 -20.69
C PHE A 18 16.50 -6.03 -20.21
N VAL A 19 16.19 -5.04 -21.03
CA VAL A 19 15.17 -4.02 -20.72
C VAL A 19 13.78 -4.65 -20.66
N VAL A 20 13.44 -5.51 -21.62
CA VAL A 20 12.14 -6.20 -21.66
C VAL A 20 11.99 -7.15 -20.47
N CYS A 21 12.98 -8.02 -20.21
CA CYS A 21 12.95 -8.92 -19.07
C CYS A 21 12.94 -8.15 -17.74
N GLY A 22 13.72 -7.08 -17.62
CA GLY A 22 13.71 -6.20 -16.46
C GLY A 22 12.34 -5.57 -16.22
N GLY A 23 11.70 -5.04 -17.27
CA GLY A 23 10.35 -4.49 -17.18
C GLY A 23 9.30 -5.51 -16.72
N ILE A 24 9.36 -6.74 -17.21
CA ILE A 24 8.41 -7.80 -16.84
C ILE A 24 8.60 -8.24 -15.38
N LEU A 25 9.85 -8.37 -14.92
CA LEU A 25 10.13 -8.83 -13.56
C LEU A 25 9.91 -7.73 -12.52
N PHE A 26 10.37 -6.51 -12.79
CA PHE A 26 10.34 -5.41 -11.82
C PHE A 26 9.11 -4.53 -11.94
N GLY A 27 8.44 -4.49 -13.10
CA GLY A 27 7.24 -3.68 -13.33
C GLY A 27 6.12 -3.98 -12.34
N PRO A 28 5.71 -5.24 -12.15
CA PRO A 28 4.70 -5.60 -11.16
C PRO A 28 5.09 -5.21 -9.74
N ILE A 29 6.35 -5.41 -9.35
CA ILE A 29 6.86 -5.07 -8.01
C ILE A 29 6.80 -3.56 -7.79
N ALA A 30 7.32 -2.77 -8.73
CA ALA A 30 7.31 -1.32 -8.67
C ALA A 30 5.87 -0.77 -8.65
N TYR A 31 4.96 -1.39 -9.42
CA TYR A 31 3.55 -1.04 -9.42
C TYR A 31 2.92 -1.27 -8.04
N GLN A 32 3.16 -2.42 -7.41
CA GLN A 32 2.62 -2.69 -6.07
C GLN A 32 3.20 -1.77 -5.00
N GLN A 33 4.52 -1.49 -5.05
CA GLN A 33 5.15 -0.52 -4.15
C GLN A 33 4.56 0.89 -4.30
N TYR A 34 4.35 1.34 -5.53
CA TYR A 34 3.72 2.64 -5.80
C TYR A 34 2.31 2.72 -5.21
N ARG A 35 1.52 1.66 -5.34
CA ARG A 35 0.16 1.61 -4.79
C ARG A 35 0.16 1.67 -3.27
N MET A 36 1.00 0.85 -2.64
CA MET A 36 1.18 0.84 -1.18
C MET A 36 1.65 2.21 -0.65
N TRP A 37 2.57 2.89 -1.36
CA TRP A 37 3.01 4.23 -1.01
C TRP A 37 1.88 5.26 -1.14
N ARG A 38 1.18 5.27 -2.28
CA ARG A 38 0.08 6.21 -2.56
C ARG A 38 -1.01 6.13 -1.48
N PHE A 39 -1.24 4.93 -1.00
CA PHE A 39 -2.24 4.58 -0.03
C PHE A 39 -1.86 4.88 1.42
N SER A 40 -0.63 4.54 1.81
CA SER A 40 -0.19 4.70 3.21
C SER A 40 0.14 6.16 3.51
N ARG A 41 0.47 6.95 2.48
CA ARG A 41 0.87 8.35 2.62
C ARG A 41 -0.16 9.24 3.32
N PRO A 42 -1.47 9.26 2.99
CA PRO A 42 -2.45 10.05 3.73
C PRO A 42 -2.55 9.64 5.20
N PHE A 43 -2.48 8.34 5.50
CA PHE A 43 -2.52 7.84 6.88
C PHE A 43 -1.27 8.24 7.69
N PHE A 44 -0.09 8.15 7.09
CA PHE A 44 1.17 8.54 7.74
C PHE A 44 1.38 10.05 7.88
N ASN A 45 0.70 10.83 7.05
CA ASN A 45 0.68 12.29 7.16
C ASN A 45 -0.46 12.79 8.05
N TYR A 46 -1.31 11.90 8.55
CA TYR A 46 -2.40 12.27 9.43
C TYR A 46 -1.87 12.71 10.80
N PRO A 47 -2.45 13.77 11.42
CA PRO A 47 -2.03 14.22 12.73
C PRO A 47 -2.12 13.08 13.76
N LEU A 48 -1.18 13.09 14.68
CA LEU A 48 -1.17 12.18 15.82
C LEU A 48 -2.06 12.74 16.94
N PRO A 49 -2.60 11.88 17.81
CA PRO A 49 -3.22 12.33 19.04
C PRO A 49 -2.25 13.19 19.85
N PRO A 50 -2.75 14.12 20.69
CA PRO A 50 -1.88 14.91 21.56
C PRO A 50 -1.05 13.99 22.47
N GLN A 51 0.11 14.47 22.92
CA GLN A 51 1.01 13.74 23.83
C GLN A 51 1.41 12.34 23.32
N THR A 52 1.48 12.19 22.00
CA THR A 52 1.79 10.92 21.34
C THR A 52 2.99 11.08 20.43
N ASP A 53 3.97 10.21 20.62
CA ASP A 53 5.14 10.08 19.76
C ASP A 53 5.00 8.83 18.89
N GLU A 54 5.35 8.95 17.62
CA GLU A 54 5.40 7.81 16.72
C GLU A 54 6.80 7.19 16.75
N ILE A 55 6.88 5.91 17.06
CA ILE A 55 8.13 5.16 17.16
C ILE A 55 8.41 4.28 15.95
N ALA A 56 7.38 3.91 15.18
CA ALA A 56 7.55 3.16 13.94
C ALA A 56 6.39 3.34 12.96
N ARG A 57 6.70 3.20 11.66
CA ARG A 57 5.74 3.03 10.57
C ARG A 57 6.03 1.72 9.86
N ASN A 58 4.98 0.98 9.51
CA ASN A 58 5.14 -0.23 8.71
C ASN A 58 4.07 -0.32 7.63
N THR A 59 4.42 -0.96 6.53
CA THR A 59 3.50 -1.25 5.43
C THR A 59 3.71 -2.69 4.99
N SER A 60 2.62 -3.45 4.87
CA SER A 60 2.66 -4.80 4.34
C SER A 60 1.62 -4.99 3.25
N TRP A 61 1.88 -5.92 2.35
CA TRP A 61 1.01 -6.29 1.25
C TRP A 61 1.03 -7.82 1.11
N GLY A 62 -0.14 -8.45 0.92
CA GLY A 62 -0.25 -9.89 0.79
C GLY A 62 -1.61 -10.44 1.21
N VAL A 63 -1.68 -11.76 1.45
CA VAL A 63 -2.89 -12.41 1.97
C VAL A 63 -2.93 -12.21 3.48
N LEU A 64 -3.50 -11.09 3.92
CA LEU A 64 -3.56 -10.72 5.34
C LEU A 64 -4.74 -11.35 6.09
N THR A 65 -5.69 -11.97 5.37
CA THR A 65 -6.76 -12.83 5.93
C THR A 65 -6.97 -14.05 5.03
N GLY A 66 -7.17 -15.22 5.64
CA GLY A 66 -7.17 -16.54 4.99
C GLY A 66 -8.13 -16.71 3.79
N ASN A 67 -7.71 -17.59 2.87
CA ASN A 67 -8.43 -18.13 1.71
C ASN A 67 -9.21 -17.12 0.85
N GLY A 68 -8.49 -16.22 0.18
CA GLY A 68 -9.07 -15.44 -0.92
C GLY A 68 -8.01 -14.85 -1.83
N HIS A 69 -8.32 -14.79 -3.13
CA HIS A 69 -7.56 -14.07 -4.15
C HIS A 69 -7.63 -12.56 -3.91
N TYR A 70 -7.04 -12.08 -2.82
CA TYR A 70 -7.04 -10.66 -2.47
C TYR A 70 -5.63 -10.22 -2.09
N CYS A 71 -5.19 -9.11 -2.70
CA CYS A 71 -4.00 -8.39 -2.24
C CYS A 71 -4.49 -7.37 -1.22
N ASP A 72 -4.44 -7.73 0.05
CA ASP A 72 -4.72 -6.79 1.12
C ASP A 72 -3.48 -5.92 1.33
N PHE A 73 -3.69 -4.62 1.51
CA PHE A 73 -2.67 -3.68 1.95
C PHE A 73 -2.94 -3.29 3.40
N MET A 74 -1.89 -3.23 4.21
CA MET A 74 -1.96 -2.76 5.58
C MET A 74 -0.90 -1.71 5.81
N ALA A 75 -1.31 -0.62 6.46
CA ALA A 75 -0.40 0.37 7.00
C ALA A 75 -0.59 0.40 8.52
N SER A 76 0.51 0.51 9.26
CA SER A 76 0.47 0.61 10.72
C SER A 76 1.42 1.68 11.24
N ARG A 77 1.01 2.29 12.35
CA ARG A 77 1.80 3.24 13.15
C ARG A 77 1.90 2.70 14.56
N ALA A 78 3.12 2.55 15.06
CA ALA A 78 3.36 2.24 16.46
C ALA A 78 3.56 3.55 17.22
N LEU A 79 2.73 3.76 18.24
CA LEU A 79 2.65 5.00 19.00
C LEU A 79 3.00 4.74 20.46
N VAL A 80 3.73 5.68 21.06
CA VAL A 80 3.94 5.80 22.49
C VAL A 80 3.15 6.99 22.97
N THR A 81 2.25 6.76 23.91
CA THR A 81 1.33 7.78 24.40
C THR A 81 0.91 7.50 25.83
N ASN A 82 0.55 8.56 26.54
CA ASN A 82 -0.08 8.46 27.86
C ASN A 82 -1.61 8.35 27.77
N LEU A 83 -2.17 8.46 26.56
CA LEU A 83 -3.60 8.31 26.32
C LEU A 83 -4.03 6.86 26.48
N SER A 84 -5.22 6.67 27.04
CA SER A 84 -5.93 5.41 27.04
C SER A 84 -6.37 5.00 25.63
N GLU A 85 -6.68 3.73 25.45
CA GLU A 85 -7.19 3.21 24.17
C GLU A 85 -8.46 3.96 23.73
N ASP A 86 -9.39 4.20 24.66
CA ASP A 86 -10.64 4.91 24.39
C ASP A 86 -10.41 6.36 23.92
N GLU A 87 -9.43 7.07 24.50
CA GLU A 87 -9.08 8.43 24.07
C GLU A 87 -8.49 8.46 22.66
N ILE A 88 -7.75 7.41 22.28
CA ILE A 88 -7.19 7.28 20.94
C ILE A 88 -8.30 6.96 19.93
N ILE A 89 -9.24 6.08 20.28
CA ILE A 89 -10.43 5.80 19.46
C ILE A 89 -11.21 7.09 19.25
N ALA A 90 -11.56 7.78 20.33
CA ALA A 90 -12.33 9.02 20.29
C ALA A 90 -11.64 10.08 19.43
N TYR A 91 -10.31 10.22 19.52
CA TYR A 91 -9.55 11.11 18.66
C TYR A 91 -9.72 10.79 17.17
N TYR A 92 -9.58 9.52 16.77
CA TYR A 92 -9.71 9.14 15.36
C TYR A 92 -11.16 9.12 14.86
N GLU A 93 -12.14 8.96 15.76
CA GLU A 93 -13.56 9.15 15.45
C GLU A 93 -13.91 10.63 15.22
N GLU A 94 -13.36 11.54 16.04
CA GLU A 94 -13.61 12.98 15.96
C GLU A 94 -12.93 13.62 14.75
N VAL A 95 -11.63 13.36 14.57
CA VAL A 95 -10.85 13.96 13.48
C VAL A 95 -11.19 13.28 12.15
N GLY A 96 -11.80 12.08 12.21
CA GLY A 96 -12.08 11.22 11.08
C GLY A 96 -10.81 10.67 10.46
N LEU A 97 -10.75 9.38 10.12
CA LEU A 97 -9.62 8.89 9.34
C LEU A 97 -9.70 9.46 7.92
N PRO A 98 -8.55 9.75 7.26
CA PRO A 98 -8.59 10.26 5.90
C PRO A 98 -9.37 9.28 5.02
N PRO A 99 -10.16 9.75 4.04
CA PRO A 99 -10.92 8.87 3.16
C PRO A 99 -9.93 8.09 2.30
N LEU A 100 -9.61 6.89 2.74
CA LEU A 100 -8.59 6.05 2.11
C LEU A 100 -9.19 5.12 1.01
N ARG A 101 -10.47 5.38 0.63
CA ARG A 101 -11.44 4.73 -0.32
C ARG A 101 -12.64 4.11 0.41
N GLU A 102 -13.80 4.05 -0.29
CA GLU A 102 -15.10 3.57 0.22
C GLU A 102 -15.10 2.13 0.78
N ASP A 103 -14.05 1.33 0.52
CA ASP A 103 -13.89 -0.06 0.94
C ASP A 103 -12.88 -0.26 2.08
N SER A 104 -12.39 0.82 2.71
CA SER A 104 -11.44 0.73 3.83
C SER A 104 -12.10 0.17 5.09
N GLN A 105 -11.64 -0.99 5.53
CA GLN A 105 -12.21 -1.72 6.66
C GLN A 105 -11.32 -1.58 7.90
N PHE A 106 -11.84 -0.80 8.85
CA PHE A 106 -11.50 -0.76 10.28
C PHE A 106 -10.07 -0.32 10.65
N ALA A 107 -10.01 0.65 11.57
CA ALA A 107 -8.84 0.82 12.41
C ALA A 107 -8.95 -0.14 13.60
N THR A 108 -8.08 -1.15 13.66
CA THR A 108 -7.98 -1.98 14.87
C THR A 108 -6.84 -1.42 15.72
N LEU A 109 -7.09 -1.17 16.99
CA LEU A 109 -6.05 -0.83 17.95
C LEU A 109 -5.59 -2.13 18.63
N TRP A 110 -4.28 -2.32 18.73
CA TRP A 110 -3.72 -3.36 19.60
C TRP A 110 -2.87 -2.67 20.66
N GLY A 111 -3.31 -2.76 21.91
CA GLY A 111 -2.52 -2.38 23.07
C GLY A 111 -1.42 -3.41 23.34
N THR A 112 -0.18 -2.97 23.38
CA THR A 112 0.95 -3.74 23.93
C THR A 112 1.44 -3.05 25.20
N ASN A 113 2.13 -3.76 26.10
CA ASN A 113 2.62 -3.22 27.38
C ASN A 113 3.45 -1.93 27.16
N GLY A 114 2.81 -0.75 27.28
CA GLY A 114 3.43 0.56 27.13
C GLY A 114 3.34 1.22 25.73
N GLY A 115 2.61 0.66 24.76
CA GLY A 115 2.48 1.25 23.43
C GLY A 115 1.22 0.82 22.69
N VAL A 116 0.65 1.73 21.90
CA VAL A 116 -0.58 1.51 21.12
C VAL A 116 -0.22 1.47 19.64
N SER A 117 -0.66 0.41 18.95
CA SER A 117 -0.48 0.32 17.50
C SER A 117 -1.80 0.57 16.78
N VAL A 118 -1.80 1.54 15.88
CA VAL A 118 -2.93 1.87 15.01
C VAL A 118 -2.72 1.19 13.67
N PHE A 119 -3.62 0.29 13.30
CA PHE A 119 -3.61 -0.41 12.02
C PHE A 119 -4.74 0.12 11.17
N VAL A 120 -4.52 0.31 9.88
CA VAL A 120 -5.61 0.50 8.94
C VAL A 120 -5.47 -0.57 7.86
N LYS A 121 -6.48 -1.43 7.78
CA LYS A 121 -6.54 -2.53 6.81
C LYS A 121 -7.44 -2.17 5.64
N PHE A 122 -7.03 -2.62 4.47
CA PHE A 122 -7.74 -2.33 3.25
C PHE A 122 -7.82 -3.52 2.36
N HIS A 123 -9.01 -3.67 1.83
CA HIS A 123 -9.32 -4.70 0.88
C HIS A 123 -9.34 -4.08 -0.50
N GLU A 124 -8.49 -4.57 -1.38
CA GLU A 124 -8.68 -4.30 -2.80
C GLU A 124 -9.27 -5.53 -3.46
N PRO A 125 -10.40 -5.40 -4.19
CA PRO A 125 -10.82 -6.46 -5.09
C PRO A 125 -9.71 -6.63 -6.14
N ILE A 126 -9.14 -7.83 -6.24
CA ILE A 126 -8.27 -8.17 -7.37
C ILE A 126 -9.11 -7.97 -8.62
N ALA A 127 -8.81 -6.89 -9.34
CA ALA A 127 -9.28 -6.65 -10.69
C ALA A 127 -10.81 -6.60 -10.90
N ARG A 128 -11.40 -5.41 -10.71
CA ARG A 128 -12.62 -5.06 -11.49
C ARG A 128 -12.35 -5.12 -13.01
N TRP A 129 -11.09 -5.09 -13.45
CA TRP A 129 -10.63 -5.31 -14.82
C TRP A 129 -10.61 -6.79 -15.27
N ALA A 130 -10.71 -7.78 -14.36
CA ALA A 130 -10.86 -9.19 -14.72
C ALA A 130 -12.33 -9.61 -14.86
N LEU A 131 -13.27 -8.81 -14.35
CA LEU A 131 -14.71 -9.06 -14.41
C LEU A 131 -15.46 -8.17 -15.42
N THR A 132 -14.88 -7.03 -15.82
CA THR A 132 -15.44 -6.18 -16.90
C THR A 132 -15.24 -6.73 -18.32
N GLY A 133 -14.81 -7.99 -18.45
CA GLY A 133 -14.75 -8.73 -19.71
C GLY A 133 -15.67 -9.94 -19.80
N ARG A 134 -16.52 -10.22 -18.79
CA ARG A 134 -17.36 -11.43 -18.78
C ARG A 134 -18.86 -11.22 -18.53
N ASP A 135 -19.32 -9.97 -18.37
CA ASP A 135 -20.74 -9.66 -18.12
C ASP A 135 -21.36 -8.75 -19.20
N GLN A 136 -21.09 -9.05 -20.48
CA GLN A 136 -21.84 -8.44 -21.60
C GLN A 136 -22.60 -9.46 -22.47
N HIS A 137 -22.73 -10.72 -22.05
CA HIS A 137 -23.61 -11.64 -22.74
C HIS A 137 -24.40 -12.51 -21.77
N LEU A 138 -25.71 -12.20 -21.73
CA LEU A 138 -26.87 -13.00 -21.34
C LEU A 138 -27.23 -13.05 -19.85
#